data_AF-A0A931V985-F1
#
_entry.id   AF-A0A931V985-F1
#
_cell.length_a   1.000
_cell.length_b   1.000
_cell.length_c   1.000
_cell.angle_alpha   90.00
_cell.angle_beta   90.00
_cell.angle_gamma   90.00
#
_symmetry.space_group_name_H-M   'P 1'
#
loop_
_entity.id
_entity.type
_entity.pdbx_description
1 polymer ?
#
loop_
_entity_poly.entity_id
_entity_poly.type
_entity_poly.pdbx_seq_one_letter_code
_entity_poly.pdbx_strand_id
1 'polypeptide(L)' 'MSGLALLGLVLIITAAPVESLVGKQQETYGAFIRPELKITPIKSKTAELFGGALGTVVGRTLYLGLGGYGLVNSISA' A
#
# COMPACT_ATOMS: atom_id res chain seq x y z
N MET A 1 -34.91 6.09 12.39
CA MET A 1 -34.64 5.19 11.25
C MET A 1 -33.93 6.01 10.18
N SER A 2 -32.61 5.88 10.06
CA SER A 2 -31.85 6.45 8.94
C SER A 2 -30.85 5.39 8.48
N GLY A 3 -31.14 4.81 7.32
CA GLY A 3 -30.35 3.74 6.73
C GLY A 3 -28.98 4.26 6.31
N LEU A 4 -27.92 3.66 6.85
CA LEU A 4 -26.60 3.74 6.24
C LEU A 4 -26.57 2.74 5.08
N ALA A 5 -26.54 3.27 3.86
CA ALA A 5 -26.22 2.49 2.68
C ALA A 5 -24.77 2.00 2.79
N LEU A 6 -24.61 0.73 3.13
CA LEU A 6 -23.34 0.02 3.12
C LEU A 6 -22.97 -0.23 1.65
N LEU A 7 -22.30 0.73 1.01
CA LEU A 7 -21.71 0.54 -0.31
C LEU A 7 -20.50 -0.40 -0.16
N GLY A 8 -20.74 -1.67 -0.46
CA GLY A 8 -19.72 -2.71 -0.48
C GLY A 8 -18.62 -2.37 -1.48
N LEU A 9 -17.45 -1.99 -0.96
CA LEU A 9 -16.23 -1.91 -1.73
C LEU A 9 -15.61 -3.30 -1.78
N VAL A 10 -16.04 -4.11 -2.75
CA VAL A 10 -15.37 -5.37 -3.08
C VAL A 10 -14.05 -5.01 -3.75
N LEU A 11 -12.98 -4.86 -2.95
CA LEU A 11 -11.62 -4.81 -3.47
C LEU A 11 -11.25 -6.23 -3.91
N ILE A 12 -11.49 -6.54 -5.19
CA ILE A 12 -10.89 -7.72 -5.80
C ILE A 12 -9.40 -7.39 -5.98
N ILE A 13 -8.61 -7.68 -4.94
CA ILE A 13 -7.15 -7.71 -5.06
C ILE A 13 -6.82 -9.01 -5.79
N THR A 14 -6.95 -9.02 -7.11
CA THR A 14 -6.21 -9.99 -7.91
C THR A 14 -4.75 -9.58 -7.85
N ALA A 15 -4.00 -10.15 -6.90
CA ALA A 15 -2.56 -10.21 -7.01
C ALA A 15 -2.24 -11.08 -8.23
N ALA A 16 -2.24 -10.46 -9.42
CA ALA A 16 -1.79 -11.13 -10.63
C ALA A 16 -0.34 -11.56 -10.38
N PRO A 17 0.00 -12.85 -10.52
CA PRO A 17 1.39 -13.25 -10.50
C PRO A 17 2.09 -12.47 -11.61
N VAL A 18 3.11 -11.69 -11.25
CA VAL A 18 3.96 -10.99 -12.22
C VAL A 18 4.86 -12.05 -12.84
N GLU A 19 4.28 -12.86 -13.72
CA GLU A 19 5.02 -13.72 -14.62
C GLU A 19 5.38 -12.88 -15.84
N SER A 20 6.68 -12.63 -15.99
CA SER A 20 7.23 -11.99 -17.18
C SER A 20 6.86 -12.83 -18.42
N LEU A 21 6.04 -12.25 -19.30
CA LEU A 21 5.61 -12.84 -20.57
C LEU A 21 6.69 -12.74 -21.67
N VAL A 22 7.88 -12.22 -21.35
CA VAL A 22 9.01 -12.13 -22.29
C VAL A 22 10.17 -12.94 -21.70
N GLY A 23 10.54 -13.98 -22.44
CA GLY A 23 11.13 -15.19 -21.89
C GLY A 23 12.49 -15.06 -21.20
N LYS A 24 12.76 -15.98 -20.28
CA LYS A 24 14.08 -16.45 -19.80
C LYS A 24 15.18 -15.40 -19.54
N GLN A 25 14.84 -14.12 -19.40
CA GLN A 25 15.75 -13.09 -18.93
C GLN A 25 15.26 -12.67 -17.55
N GLN A 26 16.05 -13.03 -16.55
CA GLN A 26 15.95 -12.50 -15.21
C GLN A 26 16.02 -10.99 -15.29
N GLU A 27 14.87 -10.32 -15.35
CA GLU A 27 14.82 -8.87 -15.20
C GLU A 27 15.38 -8.56 -13.82
N THR A 28 16.62 -8.07 -13.85
CA THR A 28 17.39 -7.75 -12.65
C THR A 28 16.85 -6.45 -12.03
N TYR A 29 15.92 -5.75 -12.69
CA TYR A 29 15.38 -4.47 -12.26
C TYR A 29 13.87 -4.42 -12.53
N GLY A 30 13.09 -4.05 -11.52
CA GLY A 30 11.65 -3.80 -11.62
C GLY A 30 11.24 -2.53 -10.86
N ALA A 31 9.98 -2.12 -10.96
CA ALA A 31 9.42 -1.02 -10.19
C ALA A 31 8.22 -1.50 -9.37
N PHE A 32 7.96 -0.86 -8.23
CA PHE A 32 6.80 -1.16 -7.41
C PHE A 32 6.11 0.12 -6.93
N ILE A 33 4.80 -0.01 -6.71
CA ILE A 33 3.96 0.96 -6.00
C ILE A 33 3.16 0.16 -4.97
N ARG A 34 3.15 0.61 -3.72
CA ARG A 34 2.50 -0.07 -2.61
C ARG A 34 1.69 0.96 -1.81
N PRO A 35 0.36 1.00 -1.95
CA PRO A 35 -0.48 1.77 -1.04
C PRO A 35 -0.47 1.10 0.34
N GLU A 36 -0.48 1.90 1.40
CA GLU A 36 -0.42 1.41 2.77
C GLU A 36 -1.37 2.20 3.69
N LEU A 37 -2.09 1.45 4.52
CA LEU A 37 -2.89 1.97 5.62
C LEU A 37 -2.30 1.45 6.93
N LYS A 38 -1.97 2.35 7.84
CA LYS A 38 -1.40 2.02 9.14
C LYS A 38 -2.28 2.58 10.25
N ILE A 39 -2.71 1.70 11.15
CA ILE A 39 -3.45 2.05 12.37
C ILE A 39 -2.44 1.96 13.53
N THR A 40 -2.21 3.07 14.22
CA THR A 40 -1.22 3.12 15.31
C THR A 40 -1.68 4.09 16.40
N PRO A 41 -1.41 3.82 17.69
CA PRO A 41 -1.69 4.81 18.73
C PRO A 41 -0.70 5.98 18.62
N ILE A 42 -1.21 7.22 18.66
CA ILE A 42 -0.42 8.45 18.81
C ILE A 42 -1.07 9.24 19.95
N LYS A 43 -0.29 9.56 21.00
CA LYS A 43 -0.78 10.28 22.19
C LYS A 43 -2.04 9.65 22.81
N SER A 44 -2.05 8.33 22.98
CA SER A 44 -3.19 7.56 23.53
C SER A 44 -4.51 7.64 22.73
N LYS A 45 -4.47 8.14 21.50
CA LYS A 45 -5.59 8.14 20.56
C LYS A 45 -5.25 7.27 19.35
N THR A 46 -6.25 6.59 18.80
CA THR A 46 -6.10 5.82 17.57
C THR A 46 -5.82 6.77 16.40
N ALA A 47 -4.68 6.62 15.75
CA ALA A 47 -4.31 7.32 14.53
C ALA A 47 -4.48 6.41 13.32
N GLU A 48 -5.04 6.98 12.26
CA GLU A 48 -5.10 6.37 10.94
C GLU A 48 -4.16 7.13 10.01
N LEU A 49 -3.19 6.41 9.48
CA LEU A 49 -2.16 6.90 8.59
C LEU A 49 -2.37 6.27 7.23
N PHE A 50 -2.66 7.09 6.22
CA PHE A 50 -2.76 6.63 4.83
C PHE A 50 -1.55 7.12 4.04
N GLY A 51 -0.99 6.24 3.24
CA GLY A 51 0.22 6.54 2.53
C GLY A 51 0.57 5.48 1.51
N GLY A 52 1.84 5.43 1.18
CA GLY A 52 2.36 4.41 0.30
C GLY A 52 3.84 4.57 0.08
N ALA A 53 4.42 3.56 -0.53
CA ALA A 53 5.80 3.53 -0.96
C ALA A 53 5.87 3.23 -2.45
N LEU A 54 6.85 3.81 -3.12
CA LEU A 54 7.21 3.50 -4.48
C LEU A 54 8.72 3.37 -4.61
N GLY A 55 9.16 2.58 -5.56
CA GLY A 55 10.59 2.38 -5.74
C GLY A 55 10.93 1.36 -6.79
N THR A 56 12.18 0.93 -6.75
CA THR A 56 12.77 -0.04 -7.66
C THR A 56 13.12 -1.32 -6.91
N VAL A 57 13.01 -2.44 -7.62
CA VAL A 57 13.42 -3.76 -7.14
C VAL A 57 14.66 -4.18 -7.92
N VAL A 58 15.69 -4.65 -7.24
CA VAL A 58 16.87 -5.26 -7.88
C VAL A 58 16.86 -6.77 -7.59
N GLY A 59 16.72 -7.58 -8.63
CA GLY A 59 16.54 -9.02 -8.54
C GLY A 59 15.24 -9.41 -7.83
N ARG A 60 15.28 -10.48 -7.02
CA ARG A 60 14.11 -10.97 -6.26
C ARG A 60 14.10 -10.55 -4.79
N THR A 61 15.10 -9.80 -4.33
CA THR A 61 15.37 -9.66 -2.88
C THR A 61 15.56 -8.22 -2.41
N LEU A 62 16.10 -7.32 -3.24
CA LEU A 62 16.39 -5.96 -2.82
C LEU A 62 15.29 -4.99 -3.29
N TYR A 63 14.64 -4.33 -2.35
CA TYR A 63 13.62 -3.30 -2.62
C TYR A 63 14.16 -1.97 -2.09
N LEU A 64 14.35 -0.99 -2.98
CA LEU A 64 14.76 0.37 -2.64
C LEU A 64 13.66 1.32 -3.05
N GLY A 65 13.14 2.09 -2.09
CA GLY A 65 12.03 3.00 -2.35
C GLY A 65 11.90 4.07 -1.29
N LEU A 66 11.06 5.04 -1.59
CA LEU A 66 10.67 6.10 -0.68
C LEU A 66 9.16 6.02 -0.49
N GLY A 67 8.73 6.35 0.72
CA GLY A 67 7.34 6.33 1.09
C GLY A 67 7.06 7.32 2.19
N GLY A 68 5.79 7.64 2.35
CA GLY A 68 5.31 8.56 3.37
C GLY A 68 3.88 8.24 3.74
N TYR A 69 3.50 8.70 4.94
CA TYR A 69 2.13 8.60 5.42
C TYR A 69 1.64 9.98 5.83
N GLY A 70 0.38 10.26 5.52
CA GLY A 70 -0.36 11.40 6.04
C GLY A 70 -1.34 10.93 7.12
N LEU A 71 -1.56 11.78 8.12
CA LEU A 71 -2.68 11.62 9.05
C LEU A 71 -3.98 11.91 8.30
N VAL A 72 -4.87 10.94 8.29
CA VAL A 72 -6.20 11.09 7.65
C VAL A 72 -7.31 11.33 8.67
N ASN A 73 -7.03 11.16 9.97
CA ASN A 73 -7.95 11.48 11.04
C ASN A 73 -7.43 12.62 11.93
N SER A 74 -8.36 13.40 12.48
CA SER A 74 -8.03 14.48 13.43
C SER A 74 -7.63 13.88 14.78
N ILE A 75 -6.38 14.14 15.19
CA ILE A 75 -5.88 13.79 16.51
C ILE A 75 -5.67 15.08 17.27
N SER A 76 -6.59 15.45 18.17
CA SER A 76 -6.36 16.63 19.02
C SER A 76 -5.13 16.38 19.90
N ALA A 77 -4.16 17.28 19.74
CA ALA A 77 -2.86 17.27 20.39
C ALA A 77 -2.92 17.36 21.91
#